data_AF-A0A6S7FJU2-F1
#
_entry.id   AF-A0A6S7FJU2-F1
#
_cell.length_a   1.000
_cell.length_b   1.000
_cell.length_c   1.000
_cell.angle_alpha   90.00
_cell.angle_beta   90.00
_cell.angle_gamma   90.00
#
_symmetry.space_group_name_H-M   'P 1'
#
loop_
_entity.id
_entity.type
_entity.pdbx_description
1 polymer ?
#
loop_
_entity_poly.entity_id
_entity_poly.type
_entity_poly.pdbx_seq_one_letter_code
_entity_poly.pdbx_strand_id
1 'polypeptide(L)'
;MIPLIQKEINSFVLLWNSHRIRKQSDTVLPDGIPNHIYNFPENYDLRECGWKVSDEQLREVAELSGVLQVHDDYLDSVFRAQCERLLPDPSNLEPADCGTAFLFLCEHI
;
A
#
# COMPACT_ATOMS: atom_id res chain seq x y z
N MET A 1 -0.77 -1.86 -13.20
CA MET A 1 -0.91 -2.39 -11.80
C MET A 1 -2.16 -3.25 -11.64
N ILE A 2 -2.05 -4.41 -10.98
CA ILE A 2 -3.18 -5.33 -10.74
C ILE A 2 -4.14 -4.69 -9.72
N PRO A 3 -5.42 -4.44 -10.08
CA PRO A 3 -6.36 -3.74 -9.19
C PRO A 3 -6.58 -4.43 -7.84
N LEU A 4 -6.58 -5.77 -7.80
CA LEU A 4 -6.69 -6.55 -6.57
C LEU A 4 -5.53 -6.25 -5.61
N ILE A 5 -4.29 -6.27 -6.11
CA ILE A 5 -3.11 -5.96 -5.29
C ILE A 5 -3.20 -4.53 -4.75
N GLN A 6 -3.60 -3.56 -5.58
CA GLN A 6 -3.74 -2.18 -5.12
C GLN A 6 -4.86 -2.03 -4.07
N LYS A 7 -5.98 -2.72 -4.22
CA LYS A 7 -7.05 -2.77 -3.20
C LYS A 7 -6.50 -3.27 -1.87
N GLU A 8 -5.81 -4.40 -1.86
CA GLU A 8 -5.24 -4.99 -0.65
C GLU A 8 -4.19 -4.07 -0.01
N ILE A 9 -3.31 -3.45 -0.81
CA ILE A 9 -2.34 -2.47 -0.32
C ILE A 9 -3.05 -1.28 0.32
N ASN A 10 -4.08 -0.73 -0.33
CA ASN A 10 -4.84 0.41 0.20
C ASN A 10 -5.52 0.05 1.52
N SER A 11 -6.16 -1.12 1.60
CA SER A 11 -6.78 -1.63 2.82
C SER A 11 -5.76 -1.77 3.95
N PHE A 12 -4.58 -2.33 3.64
CA PHE A 12 -3.49 -2.46 4.60
C PHE A 12 -2.98 -1.11 5.09
N VAL A 13 -2.72 -0.16 4.19
CA VAL A 13 -2.27 1.19 4.52
C VAL A 13 -3.30 1.90 5.41
N LEU A 14 -4.59 1.80 5.06
CA LEU A 14 -5.67 2.39 5.85
C LEU A 14 -5.73 1.80 7.26
N LEU A 15 -5.73 0.46 7.36
CA LEU A 15 -5.75 -0.23 8.65
C LEU A 15 -4.53 0.15 9.49
N TRP A 16 -3.34 0.06 8.91
CA TRP A 16 -2.08 0.29 9.60
C TRP A 16 -1.93 1.75 10.04
N ASN A 17 -2.39 2.71 9.26
CA ASN A 17 -2.25 4.12 9.63
C ASN A 17 -3.39 4.61 10.54
N SER A 18 -4.50 3.89 10.60
CA SER A 18 -5.69 4.29 11.39
C SER A 18 -5.90 3.47 12.67
N HIS A 19 -5.19 2.35 12.85
CA HIS A 19 -5.30 1.57 14.07
C HIS A 19 -4.76 2.34 15.28
N ARG A 20 -5.28 2.02 16.47
CA ARG A 20 -4.78 2.59 17.73
C ARG A 20 -3.73 1.68 18.33
N ILE A 21 -2.50 2.20 18.43
CA ILE A 21 -1.40 1.57 19.16
C ILE A 21 -1.68 1.70 20.65
N ARG A 22 -1.52 0.58 21.38
CA ARG A 22 -1.67 0.53 22.84
C ARG A 22 -0.39 1.01 23.52
N LYS A 23 -0.54 1.75 24.61
CA LYS A 23 0.57 2.13 25.50
C LYS A 23 1.31 0.90 26.03
N GLN A 24 2.63 0.91 25.89
CA GLN A 24 3.54 -0.06 26.49
C GLN A 24 4.33 0.63 27.61
N SER A 25 4.39 0.03 28.79
CA SER A 25 4.97 0.66 30.00
C SER A 25 6.47 0.92 29.90
N ASP A 26 7.18 0.10 29.15
CA ASP A 26 8.66 0.05 29.13
C ASP A 26 9.24 0.52 27.80
N THR A 27 8.50 1.32 27.02
CA THR A 27 8.96 1.86 25.75
C THR A 27 8.77 3.37 25.67
N VAL A 28 9.62 4.03 24.90
CA VAL A 28 9.52 5.47 24.57
C VAL A 28 8.67 5.72 23.31
N LEU A 29 7.92 4.71 22.87
CA LEU A 29 7.12 4.80 21.65
C LEU A 29 5.79 5.50 21.94
N PRO A 30 5.33 6.40 21.06
CA PRO A 30 4.06 7.07 21.24
C PRO A 30 2.90 6.08 21.10
N ASP A 31 1.91 6.21 21.98
CA ASP A 31 0.64 5.51 21.88
C ASP A 31 -0.43 6.39 21.24
N GLY A 32 -1.35 5.79 20.47
CA GLY A 32 -2.32 6.56 19.69
C GLY A 32 -2.51 6.05 18.27
N ILE A 33 -3.09 6.88 17.42
CA ILE A 33 -3.36 6.54 16.02
C ILE A 33 -2.22 7.11 15.17
N PRO A 34 -1.50 6.31 14.36
CA PRO A 34 -0.34 6.78 13.59
C PRO A 34 -0.63 8.03 12.75
N ASN A 35 -1.74 8.07 12.01
CA ASN A 35 -2.15 9.25 11.24
C ASN A 35 -2.36 10.48 12.12
N HIS A 36 -2.89 10.31 13.34
CA HIS A 36 -3.13 11.45 14.25
C HIS A 36 -1.81 11.93 14.87
N ILE A 37 -0.92 11.01 15.23
CA ILE A 37 0.42 11.31 15.75
C ILE A 37 1.24 12.04 14.68
N TYR A 38 1.18 11.59 13.42
CA TYR A 38 1.89 12.21 12.30
C TYR A 38 1.38 13.63 12.01
N ASN A 39 0.06 13.85 12.01
CA ASN A 39 -0.50 15.16 11.67
C ASN A 39 -0.51 16.16 12.84
N PHE A 40 -0.50 15.67 14.09
CA PHE A 40 -0.59 16.48 15.31
C PHE A 40 0.40 16.00 16.39
N PRO A 41 1.72 16.00 16.09
CA PRO A 41 2.73 15.46 17.01
C PRO A 41 2.73 16.15 18.38
N GLU A 42 2.38 17.44 18.45
CA GLU A 42 2.29 18.23 19.67
C GLU A 42 1.29 17.69 20.70
N ASN A 43 0.25 16.96 20.24
CA ASN A 43 -0.72 16.33 21.12
C ASN A 43 -0.16 15.08 21.84
N TYR A 44 1.05 14.67 21.50
CA TYR A 44 1.73 13.47 22.01
C TYR A 44 3.11 13.78 22.62
N ASP A 45 3.37 15.04 22.97
CA ASP A 45 4.69 15.52 23.42
C ASP A 45 5.81 15.27 22.39
N LEU A 46 5.45 15.17 21.11
CA LEU A 46 6.37 15.06 19.99
C LEU A 46 6.48 16.40 19.24
N ARG A 47 7.31 16.42 18.21
CA ARG A 47 7.48 17.58 17.33
C ARG A 47 7.52 17.15 15.87
N GLU A 48 7.06 18.03 14.98
CA GLU A 48 7.21 17.85 13.54
C GLU A 48 8.69 17.81 13.16
N CYS A 49 9.13 16.69 12.61
CA CYS A 49 10.50 16.49 12.13
C CYS A 49 10.57 16.24 10.62
N GLY A 50 9.43 16.27 9.92
CA GLY A 50 9.36 16.10 8.47
C GLY A 50 10.05 17.25 7.74
N TRP A 51 10.70 16.92 6.63
CA TRP A 51 11.20 17.91 5.69
C TRP A 51 10.13 18.22 4.66
N LYS A 52 9.93 19.51 4.39
CA LYS A 52 9.10 19.93 3.26
C LYS A 52 9.85 19.59 1.98
N VAL A 53 9.34 18.60 1.25
CA VAL A 53 9.84 18.28 -0.08
C VAL A 53 9.21 19.26 -1.07
N SER A 54 10.05 19.95 -1.83
CA SER A 54 9.59 20.85 -2.90
C SER A 54 9.31 20.07 -4.19
N ASP A 55 8.43 20.61 -5.04
CA ASP A 55 8.14 20.03 -6.36
C ASP A 55 9.40 19.86 -7.22
N GLU A 56 10.37 20.76 -7.06
CA GLU A 56 11.63 20.69 -7.80
C GLU A 56 12.49 19.49 -7.36
N GLN A 57 12.58 19.23 -6.04
CA GLN A 57 13.25 18.04 -5.53
C GLN A 57 12.55 16.75 -5.98
N LEU A 58 11.21 16.77 -6.06
CA LEU A 58 10.47 15.63 -6.61
C LEU A 58 10.80 15.39 -8.08
N ARG A 59 10.89 16.45 -8.89
CA ARG A 59 11.29 16.35 -10.31
C ARG A 59 12.71 15.81 -10.46
N GLU A 60 13.66 16.36 -9.71
CA GLU A 60 15.06 15.93 -9.74
C GLU A 60 15.18 14.43 -9.44
N VAL A 61 14.53 13.96 -8.37
CA VAL A 61 14.51 12.54 -8.01
C VAL A 61 13.81 11.70 -9.09
N ALA A 62 12.72 12.19 -9.66
CA ALA A 62 11.99 11.48 -10.71
C ALA A 62 12.82 11.32 -12.00
N GLU A 63 13.59 12.34 -12.38
CA GLU A 63 14.52 12.30 -13.50
C GLU A 63 15.69 11.36 -13.23
N LEU A 64 16.33 11.47 -12.06
CA LEU A 64 17.46 10.62 -11.66
C LEU A 64 17.10 9.14 -11.53
N SER A 65 15.91 8.86 -10.98
CA SER A 65 15.42 7.48 -10.83
C SER A 65 14.90 6.88 -12.13
N GLY A 66 14.57 7.71 -13.12
CA GLY A 66 13.90 7.28 -14.33
C GLY A 66 12.49 6.72 -14.10
N VAL A 67 11.90 6.93 -12.92
CA VAL A 67 10.61 6.34 -12.54
C VAL A 67 9.47 6.72 -13.49
N LEU A 68 9.56 7.91 -14.10
CA LEU A 68 8.58 8.41 -15.08
C LEU A 68 8.74 7.80 -16.48
N GLN A 69 9.85 7.10 -16.73
CA GLN A 69 10.16 6.48 -18.03
C GLN A 69 9.74 5.00 -18.06
N VAL A 70 9.39 4.44 -16.90
CA VAL A 70 8.84 3.09 -16.79
C VAL A 70 7.38 3.15 -17.21
N HIS A 71 6.95 2.23 -18.06
CA HIS A 71 5.52 2.09 -18.37
C HIS A 71 4.73 1.86 -17.07
N ASP A 72 3.63 2.60 -16.89
CA ASP A 72 2.72 2.48 -15.73
C ASP A 72 2.22 1.05 -15.50
N ASP A 73 2.33 0.20 -16.52
CA ASP A 73 1.90 -1.17 -16.48
C ASP A 73 3.05 -2.16 -16.46
N TYR A 74 3.28 -2.71 -15.27
CA TYR A 74 4.18 -3.82 -15.01
C TYR A 74 3.75 -5.13 -15.70
N LEU A 75 2.47 -5.26 -16.08
CA LEU A 75 1.96 -6.47 -16.72
C LEU A 75 2.12 -6.38 -18.24
N ASP A 76 2.53 -7.49 -18.85
CA ASP A 76 2.45 -7.63 -20.30
C ASP A 76 1.00 -7.52 -20.78
N SER A 77 0.80 -6.93 -21.95
CA SER A 77 -0.49 -6.68 -22.56
C SER A 77 -1.36 -7.93 -22.70
N VAL A 78 -0.75 -9.08 -23.04
CA VAL A 78 -1.46 -10.35 -23.21
C VAL A 78 -1.89 -10.88 -21.85
N PHE A 79 -0.99 -10.82 -20.86
CA PHE A 79 -1.28 -11.25 -19.50
C PHE A 79 -2.39 -10.42 -18.86
N ARG A 80 -2.35 -9.10 -19.02
CA ARG A 80 -3.42 -8.20 -18.58
C ARG A 80 -4.78 -8.58 -19.17
N ALA A 81 -4.85 -8.78 -20.49
CA ALA A 81 -6.11 -9.14 -21.15
C ALA A 81 -6.68 -10.47 -20.62
N GLN A 82 -5.80 -11.42 -20.27
CA GLN A 82 -6.22 -12.65 -19.62
C GLN A 82 -6.73 -12.41 -18.19
N CYS A 83 -6.06 -11.60 -17.39
CA CYS A 83 -6.52 -11.22 -16.06
C CYS A 83 -7.89 -10.54 -16.11
N GLU A 84 -8.09 -9.56 -17.00
CA GLU A 84 -9.36 -8.84 -17.14
C GLU A 84 -10.50 -9.76 -17.61
N ARG A 85 -10.19 -10.79 -18.42
CA ARG A 85 -11.18 -11.80 -18.83
C ARG A 85 -11.55 -12.76 -17.70
N LEU A 86 -10.58 -13.20 -16.90
CA LEU A 86 -10.78 -14.16 -15.82
C LEU A 86 -11.35 -13.50 -14.56
N LEU A 87 -10.98 -12.25 -14.30
CA LEU A 87 -11.35 -11.45 -13.15
C LEU A 87 -11.93 -10.10 -13.62
N PRO A 88 -13.17 -10.09 -14.16
CA PRO A 88 -13.78 -8.89 -14.72
C PRO A 88 -14.09 -7.80 -13.68
N ASP A 89 -14.28 -8.18 -12.41
CA ASP A 89 -14.41 -7.25 -11.29
C ASP A 89 -13.46 -7.62 -10.13
N PRO A 90 -12.18 -7.23 -10.22
CA PRO A 90 -11.19 -7.52 -9.19
C PRO A 90 -11.44 -6.78 -7.88
N SER A 91 -12.31 -5.77 -7.86
CA SER A 91 -12.61 -5.01 -6.64
C SER A 91 -13.55 -5.77 -5.70
N ASN A 92 -14.33 -6.71 -6.24
CA ASN A 92 -15.37 -7.45 -5.51
C ASN A 92 -14.99 -8.91 -5.23
N LEU A 93 -13.73 -9.27 -5.52
CA LEU A 93 -13.15 -10.57 -5.22
C LEU A 93 -12.90 -10.72 -3.71
N GLU A 94 -13.36 -11.83 -3.16
CA GLU A 94 -13.13 -12.24 -1.78
C GLU A 94 -12.26 -13.51 -1.73
N PRO A 95 -11.55 -13.79 -0.61
CA PRO A 95 -10.70 -14.98 -0.50
C PRO A 95 -11.42 -16.29 -0.80
N ALA A 96 -12.72 -16.36 -0.51
CA ALA A 96 -13.56 -17.52 -0.78
C ALA A 96 -13.69 -17.85 -2.28
N ASP A 97 -13.64 -16.83 -3.14
CA ASP A 97 -13.76 -16.99 -4.60
C ASP A 97 -12.52 -17.66 -5.21
N CYS A 98 -11.40 -17.62 -4.50
CA CYS A 98 -10.12 -18.16 -4.94
C CYS A 98 -9.77 -19.54 -4.34
N GLY A 99 -10.68 -20.15 -3.56
CA GLY A 99 -10.41 -21.40 -2.84
C GLY A 99 -9.97 -22.55 -3.76
N THR A 100 -10.66 -22.75 -4.88
CA THR A 100 -10.32 -23.80 -5.85
C THR A 100 -8.99 -23.53 -6.55
N ALA A 101 -8.71 -22.27 -6.89
CA ALA A 101 -7.44 -21.88 -7.52
C ALA A 101 -6.25 -22.09 -6.57
N PHE A 102 -6.43 -21.78 -5.28
CA PHE A 102 -5.44 -22.04 -4.24
C PHE A 102 -5.14 -23.53 -4.09
N LEU A 103 -6.17 -24.37 -3.98
CA LEU A 103 -5.99 -25.82 -3.88
C LEU A 103 -5.27 -26.39 -5.10
N PHE A 104 -5.65 -25.95 -6.31
CA PHE A 104 -4.98 -26.35 -7.55
C PHE A 104 -3.49 -25.98 -7.54
N LEU A 105 -3.14 -24.77 -7.10
CA LEU A 105 -1.74 -24.35 -6.98
C LEU A 105 -0.97 -25.20 -5.96
N CYS A 106 -1.56 -25.49 -4.80
CA CYS A 106 -0.93 -26.34 -3.79
C CYS A 106 -0.66 -27.77 -4.29
N GLU A 107 -1.43 -28.28 -5.24
CA GLU A 107 -1.21 -29.60 -5.84
C GLU A 107 -0.10 -29.61 -6.91
N HIS A 108 0.29 -28.44 -7.43
CA HIS A 108 1.18 -28.29 -8.59
C HIS A 108 2.44 -27.46 -8.30
N ILE A 109 2.70 -27.12 -7.04
CA ILE A 109 3.93 -26.49 -6.53
C ILE A 109 4.67 -27.51 -5.66
#